data_AF-A0AAI8HRG2-F1
#
_entry.id   AF-A0AAI8HRG2-F1
#
_cell.length_a   1.000
_cell.length_b   1.000
_cell.length_c   1.000
_cell.angle_alpha   90.00
_cell.angle_beta   90.00
_cell.angle_gamma   90.00
#
_symmetry.space_group_name_H-M   'P 1'
#
loop_
_entity.id
_entity.type
_entity.pdbx_description
1 polymer ?
#
loop_
_entity_poly.entity_id
_entity_poly.type
_entity_poly.pdbx_seq_one_letter_code
_entity_poly.pdbx_strand_id
1 'polypeptide(L)' 'MRSSPQLRSSVEGRKKHLIHLLISNGIYKKSERHLYELSLGELESEYQICKEGAGSWRNGK' A
#
# COMPACT_ATOMS: atom_id res chain seq x y z
N MET A 1 23.65 24.40 9.93
CA MET A 1 23.04 23.85 8.70
C MET A 1 21.84 23.03 9.13
N ARG A 2 20.61 23.51 8.92
CA ARG A 2 19.40 22.76 9.29
C ARG A 2 19.09 21.79 8.16
N SER A 3 19.37 20.51 8.37
CA SER A 3 18.92 19.44 7.50
C SER A 3 17.40 19.48 7.41
N SER A 4 16.88 19.91 6.28
CA SER A 4 15.45 19.99 5.96
C SER A 4 14.84 18.58 6.01
N PRO A 5 14.06 18.19 7.05
CA PRO A 5 13.46 16.85 7.12
C PRO A 5 12.28 16.66 6.16
N GLN A 6 11.90 17.70 5.40
CA GLN A 6 10.59 17.80 4.75
C GLN A 6 10.40 16.83 3.57
N LEU A 7 11.47 16.21 3.04
CA LEU A 7 11.35 15.29 1.90
C LEU A 7 11.03 13.84 2.30
N ARG A 8 11.30 13.43 3.54
CA ARG A 8 10.99 12.05 3.98
C ARG A 8 9.51 11.84 4.26
N SER A 9 8.80 12.91 4.63
CA SER A 9 7.36 12.86 4.92
C SER A 9 6.49 12.43 3.73
N SER A 10 6.86 12.80 2.49
CA SER A 10 6.03 12.47 1.33
C SER A 10 6.00 10.97 1.02
N VAL A 11 7.15 10.28 1.16
CA VAL A 11 7.24 8.84 0.89
C VAL A 11 6.52 8.06 1.98
N GLU A 12 6.76 8.39 3.25
CA GLU A 12 6.08 7.74 4.37
C GLU A 12 4.57 7.99 4.37
N GLY A 13 4.14 9.21 4.00
CA GLY A 13 2.73 9.56 3.85
C GLY A 13 2.04 8.74 2.74
N ARG A 14 2.67 8.61 1.57
CA ARG A 14 2.16 7.75 0.49
C ARG A 14 2.11 6.28 0.89
N LYS A 15 3.13 5.82 1.60
CA LYS A 15 3.20 4.44 2.10
C LYS A 15 2.04 4.13 3.04
N LYS A 16 1.80 4.99 4.04
CA LYS A 16 0.65 4.87 4.96
C LYS A 16 -0.69 4.91 4.21
N HIS A 17 -0.81 5.79 3.22
CA HIS A 17 -2.03 5.90 2.42
C HIS A 17 -2.33 4.60 1.65
N LEU A 18 -1.32 4.01 0.99
CA LEU A 18 -1.46 2.72 0.31
C LEU A 18 -1.79 1.59 1.27
N ILE A 19 -1.17 1.56 2.44
CA ILE A 19 -1.47 0.56 3.49
C ILE A 19 -2.93 0.68 3.91
N HIS A 20 -3.44 1.89 4.17
CA HIS A 20 -4.85 2.11 4.50
C HIS A 20 -5.79 1.67 3.37
N LEU A 21 -5.44 1.96 2.12
CA LEU A 21 -6.23 1.53 0.96
C LEU A 21 -6.27 0.01 0.83
N LEU A 22 -5.14 -0.66 0.96
CA LEU A 22 -5.05 -2.12 0.92
C LEU A 22 -5.87 -2.76 2.05
N ILE A 23 -5.76 -2.24 3.27
CA ILE A 23 -6.56 -2.68 4.42
C ILE A 23 -8.05 -2.48 4.14
N SER A 24 -8.44 -1.34 3.57
CA SER A 24 -9.83 -1.07 3.19
C SER A 24 -10.35 -2.00 2.10
N ASN A 25 -9.47 -2.57 1.27
CA ASN A 25 -9.79 -3.60 0.28
C ASN A 25 -9.75 -5.02 0.88
N GLY A 26 -9.51 -5.17 2.19
CA GLY A 26 -9.44 -6.46 2.87
C GLY A 26 -8.07 -7.14 2.81
N ILE A 27 -7.03 -6.43 2.33
CA ILE A 27 -5.66 -6.93 2.25
C ILE A 27 -4.89 -6.39 3.46
N TYR A 28 -4.55 -7.27 4.39
CA TYR A 28 -3.88 -6.90 5.66
C TYR A 28 -2.38 -7.24 5.68
N LYS A 29 -1.96 -8.19 4.84
CA LYS A 29 -0.58 -8.66 4.72
C LYS A 29 -0.37 -9.27 3.34
N LYS A 30 0.86 -9.20 2.83
CA LYS A 30 1.24 -9.88 1.59
C LYS A 30 2.01 -11.13 1.97
N SER A 31 1.43 -12.29 1.68
CA SER A 31 1.96 -13.58 2.10
C SER A 31 2.11 -13.65 3.64
N GLU A 32 3.33 -13.56 4.15
CA GLU A 32 3.66 -13.59 5.59
C GLU A 32 4.23 -12.26 6.11
N ARG A 33 4.44 -11.27 5.24
CA ARG A 33 5.01 -9.97 5.63
C ARG A 33 3.93 -8.93 5.88
N HIS A 34 4.10 -8.13 6.93
CA HIS A 34 3.20 -7.02 7.20
C HIS A 34 3.32 -5.95 6.12
N LEU A 35 2.23 -5.26 5.79
CA LEU A 35 2.24 -4.18 4.79
C LEU A 35 3.25 -3.07 5.12
N TYR A 36 3.55 -2.88 6.41
CA TYR A 36 4.56 -1.92 6.86
C TYR A 36 6.00 -2.32 6.50
N GLU A 37 6.27 -3.63 6.39
CA GLU A 37 7.56 -4.20 5.99
C GLU A 37 7.76 -4.17 4.48
N LEU A 38 6.67 -4.04 3.70
CA LEU A 38 6.75 -3.92 2.25
C LEU A 38 7.33 -2.56 1.84
N SER A 39 8.01 -2.51 0.70
CA SER A 39 8.47 -1.24 0.11
C SER A 39 7.32 -0.47 -0.54
N LEU A 40 7.49 0.83 -0.80
CA LEU A 40 6.47 1.65 -1.47
C LEU A 40 6.02 1.03 -2.80
N GLY A 41 6.97 0.59 -3.64
CA GLY A 41 6.66 -0.04 -4.93
C GLY A 41 5.93 -1.38 -4.82
N GLU A 42 6.17 -2.14 -3.75
CA GLU A 42 5.41 -3.37 -3.46
C GLU A 42 3.95 -3.03 -3.12
N LEU A 43 3.74 -2.03 -2.27
CA LEU A 43 2.39 -1.55 -1.93
C LEU A 43 1.67 -0.96 -3.14
N GLU A 44 2.36 -0.22 -4.00
CA GLU A 44 1.80 0.30 -5.25
C GLU A 44 1.42 -0.82 -6.21
N SER A 45 2.25 -1.86 -6.37
CA SER A 45 1.91 -3.03 -7.19
C SER A 45 0.68 -3.75 -6.66
N GLU A 46 0.62 -4.07 -5.37
CA GLU A 46 -0.56 -4.73 -4.78
C GLU A 46 -1.81 -3.87 -4.95
N TYR A 47 -1.68 -2.56 -4.74
CA TYR A 47 -2.79 -1.63 -4.91
C TYR A 47 -3.22 -1.54 -6.37
N GLN A 48 -2.29 -1.51 -7.32
CA GLN A 48 -2.61 -1.51 -8.74
C GLN A 48 -3.27 -2.83 -9.15
N ILE A 49 -2.78 -3.99 -8.69
CA ILE A 49 -3.41 -5.30 -8.93
C ILE A 49 -4.84 -5.32 -8.37
N CYS A 50 -5.04 -4.78 -7.16
CA CYS A 50 -6.34 -4.66 -6.53
C CYS A 50 -7.28 -3.71 -7.32
N LYS A 51 -6.76 -2.58 -7.80
CA LYS A 51 -7.51 -1.55 -8.53
C LYS A 51 -7.83 -1.94 -9.98
N GLU A 52 -6.87 -2.54 -10.67
CA GLU A 52 -6.98 -3.01 -12.07
C GLU A 52 -7.74 -4.34 -12.15
N GLY A 53 -7.77 -5.09 -11.04
CA GLY A 53 -8.61 -6.27 -10.82
C GLY A 53 -10.10 -5.98 -10.59
N ALA A 54 -10.55 -4.72 -10.67
CA ALA A 54 -11.96 -4.33 -10.56
C ALA A 54 -12.88 -4.86 -11.70
N GLY A 55 -12.39 -5.77 -12.53
CA GLY A 55 -13.19 -6.61 -13.43
C GLY A 55 -13.40 -8.06 -12.96
N SER A 56 -12.65 -8.58 -11.98
CA SER A 56 -12.72 -10.03 -11.67
C SER A 56 -12.26 -10.41 -10.25
N TRP A 57 -12.80 -9.78 -9.22
CA TRP A 57 -12.95 -10.44 -7.90
C TRP A 57 -14.33 -10.16 -7.30
N ARG A 58 -15.38 -10.50 -8.06
CA ARG A 58 -16.60 -11.03 -7.42
C ARG A 58 -16.31 -12.48 -7.07
N ASN A 59 -15.71 -12.72 -5.91
CA ASN A 59 -15.92 -13.98 -5.21
C ASN A 59 -16.72 -13.57 -3.97
N GLY A 60 -18.04 -13.73 -3.98
CA GLY A 60 -18.59 -15.07 -3.89
C GLY A 60 -18.68 -15.44 -2.41
N LYS A 61 -19.54 -14.73 -1.68
CA LYS A 61 -20.37 -15.28 -0.61
C LYS A 61 -21.71 -14.58 -0.64
#